data_AF-A0A7K2HNN0-F1
#
_entry.id   AF-A0A7K2HNN0-F1
#
_cell.length_a   1.000
_cell.length_b   1.000
_cell.length_c   1.000
_cell.angle_alpha   90.00
_cell.angle_beta   90.00
_cell.angle_gamma   90.00
#
_symmetry.space_group_name_H-M   'P 1'
#
loop_
_entity.id
_entity.type
_entity.pdbx_description
1 polymer ?
#
loop_
_entity_poly.entity_id
_entity_poly.type
_entity_poly.pdbx_seq_one_letter_code
_entity_poly.pdbx_strand_id
1 'polypeptide(L)'
;MTAVTRLECVWCSSDDDVADFRNEPRCARCRTAEETIAEAREFVGFYGLRPLGGSVESDDDEEREHRVAAREASAELTRTRTSTPSRGTSRSRQGASVTRSASTATKTERNAATATKQAAASGVSRPSNISRPDLANIANRAEGLLTQLAEIEERLAIAQKDSGLSGKAKVSDLTEKRGSVLRTLAALEKAKRAMEPA
;
A
#
# COMPACT_ATOMS: atom_id res chain seq x y z
N MET A 1 -41.05 13.51 -21.74
CA MET A 1 -40.08 14.18 -20.85
C MET A 1 -39.10 13.13 -20.36
N THR A 2 -38.01 12.92 -21.10
CA THR A 2 -36.97 11.96 -20.74
C THR A 2 -36.16 12.54 -19.59
N ALA A 3 -36.17 11.88 -18.44
CA ALA A 3 -35.30 12.23 -17.32
C ALA A 3 -33.85 12.04 -17.79
N VAL A 4 -33.16 13.14 -18.05
CA VAL A 4 -31.71 13.13 -18.25
C VAL A 4 -31.13 12.82 -16.88
N THR A 5 -30.71 11.58 -16.65
CA THR A 5 -29.90 11.22 -15.49
C THR A 5 -28.62 12.04 -15.56
N ARG A 6 -28.54 13.11 -14.76
CA ARG A 6 -27.28 13.84 -14.54
C ARG A 6 -26.32 12.87 -13.88
N LEU A 7 -25.19 12.61 -14.53
CA LEU A 7 -24.08 11.92 -13.90
C LEU A 7 -23.45 12.95 -12.95
N GLU A 8 -23.66 12.80 -11.65
CA GLU A 8 -23.08 13.67 -10.63
C GLU A 8 -21.82 13.03 -10.07
N CYS A 9 -20.83 13.87 -9.76
CA CYS A 9 -19.60 13.44 -9.12
C CYS A 9 -19.92 12.89 -7.72
N VAL A 10 -19.56 11.64 -7.44
CA VAL A 10 -19.67 11.02 -6.09
C VAL A 10 -18.87 11.81 -5.04
N TRP A 11 -17.87 12.55 -5.50
CA TRP A 11 -17.05 13.54 -4.81
C TRP A 11 -17.81 14.66 -4.08
N CYS A 12 -18.18 15.58 -4.95
CA CYS A 12 -18.64 16.92 -4.65
C CYS A 12 -20.04 17.19 -5.21
N SER A 13 -20.71 16.15 -5.72
CA SER A 13 -22.03 16.18 -6.38
C SER A 13 -22.18 17.25 -7.46
N SER A 14 -21.06 17.72 -8.02
CA SER A 14 -21.05 18.60 -9.19
C SER A 14 -21.30 17.75 -10.45
N ASP A 15 -22.08 18.30 -11.36
CA ASP A 15 -22.31 17.75 -12.70
C ASP A 15 -21.28 18.22 -13.75
N ASP A 16 -20.32 19.07 -13.37
CA ASP A 16 -19.23 19.53 -14.25
C ASP A 16 -18.29 18.38 -14.63
N ASP A 17 -17.98 18.26 -15.92
CA ASP A 17 -17.00 17.33 -16.51
C ASP A 17 -17.22 15.83 -16.23
N VAL A 18 -18.32 15.43 -15.58
CA VAL A 18 -18.62 14.01 -15.32
C VAL A 18 -19.03 13.29 -16.62
N ALA A 19 -19.66 14.02 -17.55
CA ALA A 19 -20.13 13.49 -18.83
C ALA A 19 -18.99 13.05 -19.78
N ASP A 20 -17.80 13.64 -19.62
CA ASP A 20 -16.62 13.32 -20.43
C ASP A 20 -15.97 12.00 -20.00
N PHE A 21 -16.20 11.57 -18.76
CA PHE A 21 -15.64 10.36 -18.16
C PHE A 21 -16.76 9.38 -17.77
N ARG A 22 -17.51 8.89 -18.76
CA ARG A 22 -18.71 8.03 -18.62
C ARG A 22 -18.56 6.75 -17.77
N ASN A 23 -17.34 6.35 -17.38
CA ASN A 23 -17.07 5.18 -16.55
C ASN A 23 -16.45 5.52 -15.19
N GLU A 24 -16.23 6.81 -14.87
CA GLU A 24 -15.57 7.24 -13.64
C GLU A 24 -16.55 8.02 -12.76
N PRO A 25 -16.71 7.67 -11.47
CA PRO A 25 -17.64 8.35 -10.55
C PRO A 25 -17.21 9.76 -10.11
N ARG A 26 -16.11 10.33 -10.65
CA ARG A 26 -15.55 11.62 -10.20
C ARG A 26 -15.39 12.61 -11.36
N CYS A 27 -15.67 13.88 -11.09
CA CYS A 27 -15.39 14.97 -12.02
C CYS A 27 -13.88 15.22 -12.19
N ALA A 28 -13.51 15.92 -13.27
CA ALA A 28 -12.13 16.24 -13.60
C ALA A 28 -11.39 16.92 -12.44
N ARG A 29 -12.01 17.91 -11.78
CA ARG A 29 -11.41 18.64 -10.66
C ARG A 29 -11.05 17.75 -9.47
N CYS A 30 -11.98 16.90 -9.04
CA CYS A 30 -11.72 15.96 -7.93
C CYS A 30 -10.64 14.95 -8.30
N ARG A 31 -10.61 14.50 -9.57
CA ARG A 31 -9.58 13.59 -10.05
C ARG A 31 -8.20 14.24 -10.04
N THR A 32 -8.06 15.45 -10.58
CA THR A 32 -6.78 16.17 -10.60
C THR A 32 -6.23 16.37 -9.18
N ALA A 33 -7.08 16.75 -8.22
CA ALA A 33 -6.65 16.86 -6.84
C ALA A 33 -6.19 15.51 -6.25
N GLU A 34 -6.85 14.40 -6.58
CA GLU A 34 -6.42 13.07 -6.14
C GLU A 34 -5.11 12.60 -6.80
N GLU A 35 -4.94 12.90 -8.08
CA GLU A 35 -3.73 12.64 -8.85
C GLU A 35 -2.55 13.39 -8.24
N THR A 36 -2.69 14.70 -7.96
CA THR A 36 -1.65 15.48 -7.27
C THR A 36 -1.28 14.90 -5.90
N ILE A 37 -2.25 14.39 -5.13
CA ILE A 37 -1.96 13.71 -3.86
C ILE A 37 -1.22 12.39 -4.08
N ALA A 38 -1.58 11.63 -5.12
CA ALA A 38 -0.94 10.37 -5.46
C ALA A 38 0.52 10.58 -5.91
N GLU A 39 0.77 11.54 -6.80
CA GLU A 39 2.10 11.93 -7.25
C GLU A 39 3.00 12.34 -6.07
N ALA A 40 2.48 13.17 -5.17
CA ALA A 40 3.23 13.56 -3.98
C ALA A 40 3.54 12.38 -3.04
N ARG A 41 2.65 11.38 -2.95
CA ARG A 41 2.91 10.15 -2.16
C ARG A 41 3.97 9.27 -2.84
N GLU A 42 3.92 9.18 -4.15
CA GLU A 42 4.90 8.45 -4.94
C GLU A 42 6.28 9.09 -4.81
N PHE A 43 6.39 10.41 -4.96
CA PHE A 43 7.62 11.16 -4.74
C PHE A 43 8.21 10.86 -3.35
N VAL A 44 7.41 11.05 -2.30
CA VAL A 44 7.84 10.78 -0.91
C VAL A 44 8.25 9.32 -0.71
N GLY A 45 7.53 8.37 -1.30
CA GLY A 45 7.86 6.96 -1.23
C GLY A 45 9.14 6.60 -1.98
N PHE A 46 9.35 7.17 -3.16
CA PHE A 46 10.52 6.94 -4.02
C PHE A 46 11.81 7.42 -3.35
N TYR A 47 11.78 8.60 -2.72
CA TYR A 47 12.93 9.16 -2.01
C TYR A 47 13.06 8.70 -0.55
N GLY A 48 12.16 7.83 -0.06
CA GLY A 48 12.18 7.35 1.32
C GLY A 48 11.95 8.47 2.35
N LEU A 49 11.28 9.54 1.95
CA LEU A 49 11.02 10.72 2.78
C LEU A 49 9.90 10.44 3.80
N ARG A 50 9.77 11.34 4.77
CA ARG A 50 8.68 11.27 5.75
C ARG A 50 7.32 11.35 5.02
N PRO A 51 6.37 10.43 5.29
CA PRO A 51 5.04 10.44 4.69
C PRO A 51 4.35 11.81 4.75
N LEU A 52 3.50 12.08 3.75
CA LEU A 52 2.67 13.28 3.72
C LEU A 52 1.84 13.37 5.00
N GLY A 53 1.94 14.52 5.68
CA GLY A 53 1.28 14.79 6.95
C GLY A 53 0.86 16.27 7.03
N GLY A 54 0.57 16.75 8.24
CA GLY A 54 0.12 18.14 8.42
C GLY A 54 1.20 19.21 8.20
N SER A 55 2.49 18.86 8.28
CA SER A 55 3.60 19.79 8.06
C SER A 55 4.10 19.73 6.60
N VAL A 56 4.28 20.92 6.03
CA VAL A 56 4.84 21.16 4.69
C VAL A 56 6.32 21.57 4.74
N GLU A 57 6.91 21.63 5.92
CA GLU A 57 8.32 22.02 6.10
C GLU A 57 9.23 20.90 5.56
N SER A 58 10.13 21.29 4.66
CA SER A 58 11.28 20.55 4.18
C SER A 58 12.42 21.54 3.88
N ASP A 59 13.66 21.05 3.99
CA ASP A 59 14.87 21.77 3.60
C ASP A 59 15.16 21.65 2.09
N ASP A 60 14.43 20.80 1.37
CA ASP A 60 14.50 20.62 -0.08
C ASP A 60 13.31 21.29 -0.77
N ASP A 61 13.57 22.14 -1.77
CA ASP A 61 12.55 22.93 -2.46
C ASP A 61 11.58 22.04 -3.27
N GLU A 62 12.08 20.98 -3.92
CA GLU A 62 11.27 20.05 -4.70
C GLU A 62 10.33 19.25 -3.78
N GLU A 63 10.83 18.73 -2.65
CA GLU A 63 9.98 18.11 -1.63
C GLU A 63 8.92 19.07 -1.10
N ARG A 64 9.30 20.32 -0.84
CA ARG A 64 8.39 21.35 -0.32
C ARG A 64 7.25 21.60 -1.30
N GLU A 65 7.51 21.65 -2.60
CA GLU A 65 6.48 21.77 -3.64
C GLU A 65 5.48 20.61 -3.59
N HIS A 66 5.95 19.36 -3.54
CA HIS A 66 5.07 18.19 -3.43
C HIS A 66 4.23 18.19 -2.15
N ARG A 67 4.81 18.61 -1.01
CA ARG A 67 4.07 18.72 0.26
C ARG A 67 2.98 19.79 0.20
N VAL A 68 3.29 20.97 -0.36
CA VAL A 68 2.33 22.07 -0.49
C VAL A 68 1.20 21.69 -1.45
N ALA A 69 1.53 21.16 -2.62
CA ALA A 69 0.56 20.73 -3.62
C ALA A 69 -0.40 19.67 -3.05
N ALA A 70 0.12 18.66 -2.34
CA ALA A 70 -0.72 17.66 -1.69
C ALA A 70 -1.64 18.25 -0.61
N ARG A 71 -1.17 19.24 0.15
CA ARG A 71 -1.98 19.91 1.19
C ARG A 71 -3.10 20.73 0.55
N GLU A 72 -2.81 21.46 -0.51
CA GLU A 72 -3.78 22.30 -1.22
C GLU A 72 -4.85 21.44 -1.90
N ALA A 73 -4.43 20.38 -2.59
CA ALA A 73 -5.33 19.39 -3.19
C ALA A 73 -6.20 18.69 -2.13
N SER A 74 -5.63 18.30 -0.99
CA SER A 74 -6.39 17.73 0.14
C SER A 74 -7.39 18.72 0.72
N ALA A 75 -7.01 20.00 0.82
CA ALA A 75 -7.89 21.06 1.29
C ALA A 75 -9.01 21.34 0.27
N GLU A 76 -8.75 21.28 -1.03
CA GLU A 76 -9.76 21.40 -2.08
C GLU A 76 -10.76 20.25 -2.05
N LEU A 77 -10.28 19.01 -1.96
CA LEU A 77 -11.16 17.84 -1.80
C LEU A 77 -12.00 17.94 -0.54
N THR A 78 -11.42 18.38 0.58
CA THR A 78 -12.15 18.56 1.84
C THR A 78 -13.19 19.68 1.74
N ARG A 79 -12.86 20.81 1.11
CA ARG A 79 -13.78 21.95 0.90
C ARG A 79 -14.97 21.58 0.03
N THR A 80 -14.76 20.75 -0.99
CA THR A 80 -15.76 20.43 -2.02
C THR A 80 -16.56 19.17 -1.70
N ARG A 81 -16.16 18.40 -0.69
CA ARG A 81 -16.82 17.16 -0.29
C ARG A 81 -18.26 17.42 0.14
N THR A 82 -19.23 16.84 -0.57
CA THR A 82 -20.66 17.04 -0.28
C THR A 82 -21.26 16.01 0.67
N SER A 83 -20.64 14.84 0.81
CA SER A 83 -20.95 13.89 1.88
C SER A 83 -19.77 13.73 2.85
N THR A 84 -19.87 14.33 4.03
CA THR A 84 -19.18 13.75 5.19
C THR A 84 -20.00 12.55 5.64
N PRO A 85 -19.46 11.32 5.71
CA PRO A 85 -20.16 10.27 6.40
C PRO A 85 -20.44 10.79 7.81
N SER A 86 -21.71 10.84 8.17
CA SER A 86 -22.16 11.20 9.52
C SER A 86 -21.23 10.52 10.50
N ARG A 87 -20.47 11.31 11.27
CA ARG A 87 -19.85 10.82 12.49
C ARG A 87 -21.04 10.43 13.37
N GLY A 88 -21.46 9.18 13.24
CA GLY A 88 -22.43 8.57 14.13
C GLY A 88 -22.04 8.96 15.54
N THR A 89 -23.01 9.52 16.26
CA THR A 89 -22.92 10.02 17.61
C THR A 89 -22.31 8.97 18.56
N SER A 90 -21.00 8.86 18.58
CA SER A 90 -20.27 8.24 19.69
C SER A 90 -20.12 9.32 20.74
N ARG A 91 -21.13 9.30 21.63
CA ARG A 91 -21.29 10.06 22.87
C ARG A 91 -20.01 10.71 23.39
N SER A 92 -20.08 12.03 23.48
CA SER A 92 -19.53 12.79 24.60
C SER A 92 -19.82 12.05 25.92
N ARG A 93 -18.76 11.56 26.58
CA ARG A 93 -18.64 11.60 28.03
C ARG A 93 -17.21 11.98 28.38
N GLN A 94 -17.12 13.05 29.16
CA GLN A 94 -15.89 13.58 29.72
C GLN A 94 -15.20 12.59 30.67
N GLY A 95 -13.91 12.81 30.87
CA GLY A 95 -13.07 12.18 31.89
C GLY A 95 -11.60 12.38 31.52
N ALA A 96 -11.11 13.61 31.62
CA ALA A 96 -10.29 14.06 32.75
C ALA A 96 -8.86 13.51 32.71
N SER A 97 -7.92 14.44 32.54
CA SER A 97 -6.49 14.30 32.76
C SER A 97 -6.18 13.58 34.08
N VAL A 98 -5.45 12.47 34.01
CA VAL A 98 -4.67 11.95 35.13
C VAL A 98 -3.30 11.54 34.61
N THR A 99 -2.31 12.30 35.03
CA THR A 99 -0.90 11.89 35.10
C THR A 99 -0.77 10.66 35.98
N ARG A 100 -0.09 9.61 35.50
CA ARG A 100 1.01 8.91 36.22
C ARG A 100 1.52 7.71 35.44
N SER A 101 2.84 7.58 35.54
CA SER A 101 3.73 6.62 34.93
C SER A 101 3.56 5.17 35.44
N ALA A 102 4.10 4.26 34.63
CA ALA A 102 4.86 3.07 35.01
C ALA A 102 4.10 1.80 35.49
N SER A 103 4.10 0.83 34.57
CA SER A 103 4.73 -0.50 34.73
C SER A 103 3.84 -1.75 34.89
N THR A 104 4.29 -2.77 34.15
CA THR A 104 4.14 -4.23 34.29
C THR A 104 2.99 -4.95 33.54
N ALA A 105 3.43 -5.56 32.43
CA ALA A 105 3.09 -6.87 31.85
C ALA A 105 1.99 -7.75 32.51
N THR A 106 1.10 -8.33 31.67
CA THR A 106 1.22 -9.73 31.21
C THR A 106 0.13 -10.10 30.18
N LYS A 107 0.58 -10.76 29.11
CA LYS A 107 -0.04 -11.80 28.26
C LYS A 107 -1.57 -12.04 28.36
N THR A 108 -2.26 -12.07 27.21
CA THR A 108 -2.90 -13.30 26.68
C THR A 108 -3.33 -13.09 25.24
N GLU A 109 -2.80 -13.95 24.37
CA GLU A 109 -3.10 -14.11 22.97
C GLU A 109 -4.55 -14.58 22.77
N ARG A 110 -5.20 -14.08 21.72
CA ARG A 110 -6.30 -14.82 21.06
C ARG A 110 -6.08 -14.78 19.55
N ASN A 111 -5.41 -15.83 19.09
CA ASN A 111 -5.45 -16.30 17.72
C ASN A 111 -6.88 -16.76 17.39
N ALA A 112 -7.43 -16.26 16.29
CA ALA A 112 -8.54 -16.91 15.59
C ALA A 112 -8.24 -16.84 14.10
N ALA A 113 -7.58 -17.90 13.62
CA ALA A 113 -7.53 -18.25 12.21
C ALA A 113 -8.82 -19.01 11.86
N THR A 114 -9.52 -18.56 10.82
CA THR A 114 -10.45 -19.40 10.07
C THR A 114 -10.02 -19.39 8.62
N ALA A 115 -9.69 -20.58 8.14
CA ALA A 115 -9.27 -20.87 6.79
C ALA A 115 -10.46 -20.98 5.82
N THR A 116 -10.12 -20.84 4.54
CA THR A 116 -10.75 -21.45 3.35
C THR A 116 -11.97 -20.73 2.76
N LYS A 117 -11.81 -20.15 1.56
CA LYS A 117 -12.15 -20.81 0.28
C LYS A 117 -11.87 -19.90 -0.91
N GLN A 118 -11.07 -20.42 -1.84
CA GLN A 118 -11.02 -19.99 -3.22
C GLN A 118 -12.37 -20.28 -3.91
N ALA A 119 -12.83 -19.35 -4.73
CA ALA A 119 -13.58 -19.64 -5.95
C ALA A 119 -13.45 -18.45 -6.93
N ALA A 120 -13.13 -18.79 -8.17
CA ALA A 120 -12.92 -17.89 -9.28
C ALA A 120 -14.22 -17.49 -10.00
N ALA A 121 -14.24 -16.29 -10.57
CA ALA A 121 -14.91 -15.93 -11.85
C ALA A 121 -14.49 -14.47 -12.17
N SER A 122 -13.53 -14.26 -13.06
CA SER A 122 -13.72 -14.02 -14.50
C SER A 122 -14.09 -12.56 -14.84
N GLY A 123 -13.16 -11.90 -15.54
CA GLY A 123 -13.50 -10.96 -16.60
C GLY A 123 -13.07 -9.50 -16.39
N VAL A 124 -11.78 -9.20 -16.55
CA VAL A 124 -11.34 -7.93 -17.17
C VAL A 124 -10.03 -8.19 -17.93
N SER A 125 -10.04 -7.84 -19.22
CA SER A 125 -8.93 -7.94 -20.16
C SER A 125 -7.66 -7.28 -19.62
N ARG A 126 -6.61 -8.10 -19.42
CA ARG A 126 -5.27 -7.64 -19.06
C ARG A 126 -4.60 -7.07 -20.32
N PRO A 127 -3.88 -5.93 -20.26
CA PRO A 127 -3.12 -5.43 -21.39
C PRO A 127 -2.10 -6.49 -21.82
N SER A 128 -2.23 -6.96 -23.06
CA SER A 128 -1.47 -8.05 -23.65
C SER A 128 -0.07 -7.62 -24.11
N ASN A 129 0.63 -6.85 -23.29
CA ASN A 129 2.00 -6.42 -23.60
C ASN A 129 2.92 -6.46 -22.36
N ILE A 130 2.86 -7.58 -21.63
CA ILE A 130 3.95 -7.97 -20.73
C ILE A 130 4.67 -9.10 -21.44
N SER A 131 5.77 -8.77 -22.12
CA SER A 131 6.65 -9.77 -22.74
C SER A 131 6.94 -10.89 -21.74
N ARG A 132 6.71 -12.14 -22.16
CA ARG A 132 7.07 -13.31 -21.36
C ARG A 132 8.57 -13.21 -21.07
N PRO A 133 9.01 -13.17 -19.80
CA PRO A 133 10.43 -13.05 -19.49
C PRO A 133 11.18 -14.25 -20.09
N ASP A 134 12.26 -13.96 -20.80
CA ASP A 134 13.12 -14.97 -21.43
C ASP A 134 13.79 -15.87 -20.37
N LEU A 135 14.19 -17.08 -20.78
CA LEU A 135 14.85 -18.07 -19.93
C LEU A 135 16.11 -17.52 -19.27
N ALA A 136 16.92 -16.72 -19.99
CA ALA A 136 18.10 -16.10 -19.43
C ALA A 136 17.77 -15.10 -18.31
N ASN A 137 16.70 -14.31 -18.47
CA ASN A 137 16.25 -13.38 -17.44
C ASN A 137 15.72 -14.10 -16.20
N ILE A 138 15.05 -15.24 -16.38
CA ILE A 138 14.59 -16.08 -15.27
C ILE A 138 15.77 -16.71 -14.52
N ALA A 139 16.80 -17.16 -15.23
CA ALA A 139 18.02 -17.69 -14.62
C ALA A 139 18.76 -16.62 -13.81
N ASN A 140 18.99 -15.43 -14.38
CA ASN A 140 19.64 -14.31 -13.68
C ASN A 140 18.87 -13.90 -12.41
N ARG A 141 17.54 -13.85 -12.49
CA ARG A 141 16.70 -13.53 -11.33
C ARG A 141 16.74 -14.63 -10.26
N ALA A 142 16.78 -15.90 -10.67
CA ALA A 142 16.93 -17.01 -9.74
C ALA A 142 18.28 -16.98 -9.04
N GLU A 143 19.37 -16.68 -9.75
CA GLU A 143 20.71 -16.51 -9.18
C GLU A 143 20.75 -15.37 -8.15
N GLY A 144 20.20 -14.20 -8.48
CA GLY A 144 20.09 -13.10 -7.52
C GLY A 144 19.30 -13.46 -6.25
N LEU A 145 18.21 -14.21 -6.39
CA LEU A 145 17.41 -14.70 -5.26
C LEU A 145 18.16 -15.75 -4.43
N LEU A 146 19.01 -16.58 -5.03
CA LEU A 146 19.85 -17.54 -4.31
C LEU A 146 20.94 -16.83 -3.51
N THR A 147 21.58 -15.79 -4.07
CA THR A 147 22.52 -14.93 -3.34
C THR A 147 21.83 -14.24 -2.17
N GLN A 148 20.64 -13.70 -2.39
CA GLN A 148 19.83 -13.09 -1.32
C GLN A 148 19.45 -14.11 -0.23
N LEU A 149 19.15 -15.35 -0.61
CA LEU A 149 18.85 -16.42 0.34
C LEU A 149 20.05 -16.74 1.22
N ALA A 150 21.25 -16.83 0.64
CA ALA A 150 22.48 -17.06 1.39
C ALA A 150 22.77 -15.92 2.39
N GLU A 151 22.59 -14.67 1.98
CA GLU A 151 22.75 -13.51 2.87
C GLU A 151 21.73 -13.53 4.02
N ILE A 152 20.48 -13.89 3.75
CA ILE A 152 19.45 -14.03 4.79
C ILE A 152 19.86 -15.13 5.77
N GLU A 153 20.35 -16.28 5.30
CA GLU A 153 20.78 -17.39 6.16
C GLU A 153 21.98 -17.02 7.05
N GLU A 154 22.94 -16.26 6.52
CA GLU A 154 24.06 -15.71 7.31
C GLU A 154 23.56 -14.75 8.41
N ARG A 155 22.70 -13.80 8.04
CA ARG A 155 22.10 -12.86 8.99
C ARG A 155 21.27 -13.57 10.06
N LEU A 156 20.62 -14.67 9.70
CA LEU A 156 19.84 -15.50 10.62
C LEU A 156 20.77 -16.21 11.62
N ALA A 157 21.91 -16.73 11.17
CA ALA A 157 22.92 -17.32 12.04
C ALA A 157 23.55 -16.31 13.02
N ILE A 158 23.71 -15.05 12.60
CA ILE A 158 24.16 -13.95 13.48
C ILE A 158 23.05 -13.60 14.49
N ALA A 159 21.82 -13.39 14.01
CA ALA A 159 20.70 -12.99 14.86
C ALA A 159 20.29 -14.07 15.88
N GLN A 160 20.52 -15.35 15.60
CA GLN A 160 20.33 -16.44 16.56
C GLN A 160 21.29 -16.39 17.75
N LYS A 161 22.50 -15.84 17.56
CA LYS A 161 23.47 -15.65 18.64
C LYS A 161 23.06 -14.51 19.59
N ASP A 162 22.28 -13.55 19.09
CA ASP A 162 21.68 -12.48 19.90
C ASP A 162 20.42 -12.98 20.62
N SER A 163 20.55 -13.46 21.86
CA SER A 163 19.43 -14.01 22.65
C SER A 163 18.43 -12.96 23.17
N GLY A 164 18.63 -11.68 22.84
CA GLY A 164 17.77 -10.56 23.25
C GLY A 164 16.43 -10.51 22.51
N LEU A 165 15.48 -9.72 23.03
CA LEU A 165 14.17 -9.50 22.39
C LEU A 165 14.29 -8.96 20.96
N SER A 166 15.25 -8.08 20.71
CA SER A 166 15.56 -7.55 19.39
C SER A 166 16.11 -8.63 18.44
N GLY A 167 16.93 -9.55 18.94
CA GLY A 167 17.42 -10.70 18.17
C GLY A 167 16.29 -11.64 17.77
N LYS A 168 15.36 -11.94 18.68
CA LYS A 168 14.16 -12.75 18.38
C LYS A 168 13.27 -12.12 17.31
N ALA A 169 13.06 -10.81 17.37
CA ALA A 169 12.30 -10.10 16.33
C ALA A 169 13.00 -10.16 14.96
N LYS A 170 14.32 -9.96 14.92
CA LYS A 170 15.14 -10.11 13.71
C LYS A 170 15.08 -11.53 13.14
N VAL A 171 15.15 -12.57 13.97
CA VAL A 171 15.02 -13.96 13.55
C VAL A 171 13.65 -14.22 12.92
N SER A 172 12.58 -13.69 13.50
CA SER A 172 11.22 -13.81 12.94
C SER A 172 11.13 -13.19 11.54
N ASP A 173 11.54 -11.92 11.42
CA ASP A 173 11.53 -11.18 10.14
C ASP A 173 12.40 -11.86 9.06
N LEU A 174 13.60 -12.30 9.42
CA LEU A 174 14.49 -13.02 8.51
C LEU A 174 13.91 -14.37 8.07
N THR A 175 13.19 -15.06 8.95
CA THR A 175 12.52 -16.34 8.62
C THR A 175 11.36 -16.11 7.65
N GLU A 176 10.57 -15.05 7.84
CA GLU A 176 9.50 -14.66 6.91
C GLU A 176 10.05 -14.30 5.53
N LYS A 177 11.15 -13.52 5.49
CA LYS A 177 11.87 -13.18 4.25
C LYS A 177 12.41 -14.41 3.54
N ARG A 178 13.05 -15.33 4.27
CA ARG A 178 13.52 -16.63 3.74
C ARG A 178 12.38 -17.39 3.07
N GLY A 179 11.23 -17.50 3.74
CA GLY A 179 10.06 -18.17 3.20
C GLY A 179 9.50 -17.48 1.93
N SER A 180 9.54 -16.15 1.88
CA SER A 180 9.11 -15.39 0.70
C SER A 180 10.03 -15.62 -0.51
N VAL A 181 11.35 -15.59 -0.30
CA VAL A 181 12.35 -15.87 -1.34
C VAL A 181 12.19 -17.28 -1.88
N LEU A 182 12.05 -18.28 -1.01
CA LEU A 182 11.84 -19.68 -1.41
C LEU A 182 10.55 -19.87 -2.23
N ARG A 183 9.45 -19.20 -1.86
CA ARG A 183 8.20 -19.23 -2.65
C ARG A 183 8.39 -18.60 -4.04
N THR A 184 9.17 -17.53 -4.12
CA THR A 184 9.47 -16.86 -5.40
C THR A 184 10.35 -17.75 -6.28
N LEU A 185 11.37 -18.40 -5.71
CA LEU A 185 12.20 -19.38 -6.42
C LEU A 185 11.36 -20.54 -6.96
N ALA A 186 10.44 -21.10 -6.16
CA ALA A 186 9.54 -22.16 -6.62
C ALA A 186 8.62 -21.70 -7.76
N ALA A 187 8.15 -20.45 -7.73
CA ALA A 187 7.36 -19.87 -8.82
C ALA A 187 8.18 -19.70 -10.10
N LEU A 188 9.45 -19.28 -10.00
CA LEU A 188 10.36 -19.18 -11.14
C LEU A 188 10.71 -20.55 -11.72
N GLU A 189 10.94 -21.56 -10.89
CA GLU A 189 11.17 -22.93 -11.34
C GLU A 189 9.95 -23.47 -12.10
N LYS A 190 8.74 -23.22 -11.59
CA LYS A 190 7.49 -23.57 -12.29
C LYS A 190 7.36 -22.84 -13.63
N ALA A 191 7.74 -21.56 -13.68
CA ALA A 191 7.74 -20.80 -14.92
C ALA A 191 8.76 -21.36 -15.94
N LYS A 192 9.96 -21.75 -15.48
CA LYS A 192 10.98 -22.43 -16.29
C LYS A 192 10.44 -23.73 -16.91
N ARG A 193 9.85 -24.62 -16.10
CA ARG A 193 9.27 -25.88 -16.59
C ARG A 193 8.13 -25.68 -17.58
N ALA A 194 7.39 -24.58 -17.48
CA ALA A 194 6.33 -24.24 -18.45
C ALA A 194 6.86 -23.69 -19.79
N MET A 195 8.18 -23.48 -19.92
CA MET A 195 8.84 -23.03 -21.16
C MET A 195 9.70 -24.11 -21.82
N GLU A 196 10.19 -25.09 -21.07
CA GLU A 196 10.84 -26.27 -21.64
C GLU A 196 9.74 -27.15 -22.30
N PRO A 197 9.75 -27.34 -23.63
CA PRO A 197 8.84 -28.29 -24.28
C PRO A 197 9.23 -29.71 -23.86
N ALA A 198 8.23 -30.51 -23.47
CA ALA A 198 8.38 -31.92 -23.10
C ALA A 198 8.77 -32.80 -24.29
#